data_AF-A0A9W6I0J4-F1
#
_entry.id   AF-A0A9W6I0J4-F1
#
_cell.length_a   1.000
_cell.length_b   1.000
_cell.length_c   1.000
_cell.angle_alpha   90.00
_cell.angle_beta   90.00
_cell.angle_gamma   90.00
#
_symmetry.space_group_name_H-M   'P 1'
#
loop_
_entity.id
_entity.type
_entity.pdbx_description
1 polymer ?
#
loop_
_entity_poly.entity_id
_entity_poly.type
_entity_poly.pdbx_seq_one_letter_code
_entity_poly.pdbx_strand_id
1 'polypeptide(L)'
;MECREEVDGVIVQGALAGTPAVHAAGLLRDELARQGVEGDVHGGYGLALVSVRGDLVIWTDGMVYRWWTGRMSPKTGRRLYAVYGVDNPATVARGVMLRHAELRGERRHSVAPPPDRTVPPPGRAVRPAVRATGVPARAGEDHPWGAPVR
;
A
#
# COMPACT_ATOMS: atom_id res chain seq x y z
N MET A 1 50.63 25.65 -31.59
CA MET A 1 49.37 26.43 -31.44
C MET A 1 48.54 25.68 -30.42
N GLU A 2 48.82 25.95 -29.16
CA GLU A 2 48.07 25.46 -28.00
C GLU A 2 46.86 26.37 -27.81
N CYS A 3 45.68 25.79 -27.69
CA CYS A 3 44.61 26.31 -26.83
C CYS A 3 44.03 25.09 -26.10
N ARG A 4 44.57 24.81 -24.91
CA ARG A 4 43.92 24.01 -23.88
C ARG A 4 42.82 24.85 -23.27
N GLU A 5 41.66 24.25 -23.03
CA GLU A 5 40.91 24.52 -21.82
C GLU A 5 40.47 23.17 -21.24
N GLU A 6 41.27 22.71 -20.29
CA GLU A 6 40.91 21.72 -19.30
C GLU A 6 40.39 22.52 -18.10
N VAL A 7 39.14 22.28 -17.71
CA VAL A 7 38.62 22.66 -16.39
C VAL A 7 37.96 21.44 -15.76
N ASP A 8 38.64 20.99 -14.71
CA ASP A 8 38.16 20.29 -13.52
C ASP A 8 36.90 19.40 -13.62
N GLY A 9 37.15 18.09 -13.53
CA GLY A 9 36.76 17.38 -12.31
C GLY A 9 35.28 17.36 -11.97
N VAL A 10 34.46 16.73 -12.81
CA VAL A 10 33.25 16.04 -12.33
C VAL A 10 33.21 14.67 -12.99
N ILE A 11 33.34 13.62 -12.17
CA ILE A 11 32.91 12.28 -12.54
C ILE A 11 31.41 12.37 -12.86
N VAL A 12 31.04 12.57 -14.13
CA VAL A 12 29.66 12.37 -14.55
C VAL A 12 29.50 10.86 -14.72
N GLN A 13 29.17 10.23 -13.59
CA GLN A 13 28.77 8.85 -13.45
C GLN A 13 27.85 8.45 -14.61
N GLY A 14 28.25 7.45 -15.40
CA GLY A 14 27.53 6.99 -16.59
C GLY A 14 26.16 6.36 -16.28
N ALA A 15 25.12 7.19 -16.13
CA ALA A 15 23.74 6.76 -15.87
C ALA A 15 22.66 7.68 -16.47
N LEU A 16 22.93 8.37 -17.59
CA LEU A 16 21.97 9.30 -18.20
C LEU A 16 21.59 8.90 -19.64
N ALA A 17 20.76 7.87 -19.73
CA ALA A 17 19.69 7.78 -20.72
C ALA A 17 18.65 6.74 -20.23
N GLY A 18 18.04 7.01 -19.07
CA GLY A 18 16.85 6.27 -18.66
C GLY A 18 15.73 6.43 -19.70
N THR A 19 14.83 5.45 -19.80
CA THR A 19 13.66 5.57 -20.68
C THR A 19 12.87 6.86 -20.37
N PRO A 20 12.08 7.41 -21.31
CA PRO A 20 11.28 8.62 -21.06
C PRO A 20 10.44 8.54 -19.78
N ALA A 21 9.91 7.34 -19.48
CA ALA A 21 9.21 7.06 -18.25
C ALA A 21 10.09 7.23 -16.99
N VAL A 22 11.29 6.65 -16.96
CA VAL A 22 12.22 6.77 -15.82
C VAL A 22 12.67 8.21 -15.65
N HIS A 23 12.92 8.93 -16.74
CA HIS A 23 13.25 10.34 -16.70
C HIS A 23 12.12 11.19 -16.10
N ALA A 24 10.88 11.02 -16.57
CA ALA A 24 9.72 11.71 -16.01
C ALA A 24 9.51 11.36 -14.53
N ALA A 25 9.65 10.09 -14.15
CA ALA A 25 9.55 9.67 -12.75
C ALA A 25 10.65 10.33 -11.87
N GLY A 26 11.87 10.47 -12.40
CA GLY A 26 12.96 11.20 -11.75
C GLY A 26 12.61 12.68 -11.51
N LEU A 27 12.10 13.38 -12.52
CA LEU A 27 11.67 14.77 -12.39
C LEU A 27 10.59 14.94 -11.32
N LEU A 28 9.60 14.04 -11.28
CA LEU A 28 8.57 14.06 -10.25
C LEU A 28 9.14 13.80 -8.85
N ARG A 29 10.06 12.83 -8.72
CA ARG A 29 10.75 12.55 -7.44
C ARG A 29 11.48 13.78 -6.93
N ASP A 30 12.24 14.45 -7.79
CA ASP A 30 13.05 15.60 -7.41
C ASP A 30 12.16 16.76 -6.95
N GLU A 31 11.03 16.97 -7.63
CA GLU A 31 10.06 17.99 -7.24
C GLU A 31 9.32 17.66 -5.94
N LEU A 32 9.03 16.38 -5.68
CA LEU A 32 8.52 15.92 -4.38
C LEU A 32 9.55 16.14 -3.27
N ALA A 33 10.82 15.84 -3.54
CA ALA A 33 11.92 16.03 -2.59
C ALA A 33 12.12 17.51 -2.23
N ARG A 34 11.98 18.43 -3.20
CA ARG A 34 11.97 19.89 -2.96
C ARG A 34 10.87 20.32 -2.00
N GLN A 35 9.79 19.56 -1.91
CA GLN A 35 8.65 19.79 -1.02
C GLN A 35 8.71 18.94 0.27
N GLY A 36 9.84 18.26 0.52
CA GLY A 36 10.06 17.45 1.73
C GLY A 36 9.36 16.09 1.73
N VAL A 37 8.95 15.61 0.55
CA VAL A 37 8.31 14.30 0.38
C VAL A 37 9.29 13.36 -0.32
N GLU A 38 9.72 12.33 0.40
CA GLU A 38 10.57 11.27 -0.16
C GLU A 38 9.74 10.35 -1.05
N GLY A 39 10.32 9.92 -2.16
CA GLY A 39 9.74 8.93 -3.05
C GLY A 39 10.78 8.06 -3.74
N ASP A 40 10.41 6.80 -3.96
CA ASP A 40 11.26 5.80 -4.59
C ASP A 40 10.84 5.57 -6.04
N VAL A 41 11.81 5.65 -6.96
CA VAL A 41 11.58 5.46 -8.40
C VAL A 41 11.88 4.01 -8.78
N HIS A 42 10.94 3.40 -9.49
CA HIS A 42 11.05 2.04 -10.01
C HIS A 42 10.75 2.08 -11.52
N GLY A 43 11.63 1.52 -12.36
CA GLY A 43 11.49 1.56 -13.82
C GLY A 43 11.51 0.19 -14.47
N GLY A 44 10.81 0.04 -15.59
CA GLY A 44 10.87 -1.17 -16.42
C GLY A 44 9.75 -1.21 -17.48
N TYR A 45 9.95 -1.95 -18.58
CA TYR A 45 8.92 -2.22 -19.58
C TYR A 45 8.24 -0.97 -20.18
N GLY A 46 8.96 0.14 -20.34
CA GLY A 46 8.40 1.41 -20.84
C GLY A 46 7.53 2.17 -19.84
N LEU A 47 7.47 1.72 -18.58
CA LEU A 47 6.78 2.37 -17.48
C LEU A 47 7.76 2.69 -16.36
N ALA A 48 7.39 3.67 -15.54
CA ALA A 48 8.06 3.97 -14.29
C ALA A 48 7.04 4.34 -13.22
N LEU A 49 7.37 4.06 -11.96
CA LEU A 49 6.56 4.35 -10.81
C LEU A 49 7.35 5.16 -9.79
N VAL A 50 6.68 6.11 -9.15
CA VAL A 50 7.14 6.84 -7.97
C VAL A 50 6.26 6.40 -6.80
N SER A 51 6.87 5.74 -5.81
CA SER A 51 6.19 5.34 -4.57
C SER A 51 6.48 6.37 -3.50
N VAL A 52 5.45 6.95 -2.89
CA VAL A 52 5.58 7.94 -1.81
C VAL A 52 5.18 7.28 -0.49
N ARG A 53 6.20 7.00 0.36
CA ARG A 53 6.07 6.47 1.72
C ARG A 53 4.96 5.42 1.92
N GLY A 54 4.86 4.45 1.00
CA GLY A 54 3.92 3.31 1.07
C GLY A 54 2.44 3.65 0.91
N ASP A 55 2.09 4.93 0.81
CA ASP A 55 0.70 5.41 0.86
C ASP A 55 0.15 5.74 -0.52
N LEU A 56 1.04 6.01 -1.47
CA LEU A 56 0.67 6.51 -2.77
C LEU A 56 1.66 6.06 -3.84
N VAL A 57 1.11 5.64 -4.98
CA VAL A 57 1.89 5.24 -6.15
C VAL A 57 1.43 6.08 -7.34
N ILE A 58 2.41 6.74 -7.96
CA ILE A 58 2.25 7.46 -9.21
C ILE A 58 2.96 6.66 -10.28
N TRP A 59 2.37 6.51 -11.45
CA TRP A 59 3.06 5.90 -12.58
C TRP A 59 3.04 6.79 -13.81
N THR A 60 4.02 6.57 -14.68
CA THR A 60 4.17 7.28 -15.93
C THR A 60 4.71 6.36 -17.02
N ASP A 61 4.27 6.61 -18.24
CA ASP A 61 4.79 6.04 -19.49
C ASP A 61 5.78 7.00 -20.18
N GLY A 62 6.11 8.13 -19.54
CA GLY A 62 6.90 9.21 -20.13
C GLY A 62 6.07 10.26 -20.88
N MET A 63 4.75 10.09 -20.98
CA MET A 63 3.84 11.06 -21.61
C MET A 63 2.90 11.71 -20.61
N VAL A 64 2.42 10.94 -19.63
CA VAL A 64 1.57 11.47 -18.55
C VAL A 64 1.91 10.83 -17.21
N TYR A 65 1.64 11.56 -16.13
CA TYR A 65 1.55 11.03 -14.78
C TYR A 65 0.13 10.59 -14.48
N ARG A 66 -0.04 9.43 -13.84
CA ARG A 66 -1.32 8.89 -13.41
C ARG A 66 -1.25 8.36 -11.99
N TRP A 67 -2.31 8.57 -11.22
CA TRP A 67 -2.41 8.07 -9.85
C TRP A 67 -3.85 8.03 -9.35
N TRP A 68 -4.12 7.13 -8.39
CA TRP A 68 -5.44 7.00 -7.78
C TRP A 68 -5.68 8.11 -6.75
N THR A 69 -6.78 8.83 -6.91
CA THR A 69 -7.14 9.96 -6.02
C THR A 69 -7.70 9.53 -4.66
N GLY A 70 -7.88 8.23 -4.42
CA GLY A 70 -8.61 7.72 -3.25
C GLY A 70 -10.13 7.75 -3.40
N ARG A 71 -10.67 8.36 -4.47
CA ARG A 71 -12.11 8.54 -4.66
C ARG A 71 -12.70 7.53 -5.64
N MET A 72 -13.99 7.27 -5.47
CA MET A 72 -14.80 6.48 -6.38
C MET A 72 -15.80 7.39 -7.10
N SER A 73 -16.05 7.13 -8.37
CA SER A 73 -17.11 7.79 -9.14
C SER A 73 -18.46 7.38 -8.56
N PRO A 74 -19.30 8.33 -8.11
CA PRO A 74 -20.63 7.99 -7.58
C PRO A 74 -21.56 7.47 -8.68
N LYS A 75 -21.30 7.83 -9.94
CA LYS A 75 -22.12 7.40 -11.09
C LYS A 75 -21.78 5.99 -11.57
N THR A 76 -20.50 5.63 -11.56
CA THR A 76 -20.01 4.40 -12.22
C THR A 76 -19.41 3.38 -11.26
N GLY A 77 -19.21 3.74 -9.99
CA GLY A 77 -18.53 2.89 -9.01
C GLY A 77 -17.07 2.58 -9.36
N ARG A 78 -16.44 3.32 -10.29
CA ARG A 78 -15.04 3.11 -10.69
C ARG A 78 -14.10 4.05 -9.95
N ARG A 79 -12.86 3.63 -9.74
CA ARG A 79 -11.80 4.49 -9.16
C ARG A 79 -11.57 5.73 -10.03
N LEU A 80 -11.45 6.88 -9.38
CA LEU A 80 -11.08 8.12 -10.04
C LEU A 80 -9.57 8.28 -10.05
N TYR A 81 -9.01 8.38 -11.24
CA TYR A 81 -7.59 8.63 -11.47
C TYR A 81 -7.38 10.09 -11.87
N ALA A 82 -6.35 10.70 -11.31
CA ALA A 82 -5.85 11.98 -11.79
C ALA A 82 -4.80 11.74 -12.87
N VAL A 83 -4.80 12.58 -13.89
CA VAL A 83 -3.92 12.49 -15.06
C VAL A 83 -3.38 13.89 -15.38
N TYR A 84 -2.05 13.99 -15.55
CA TYR A 84 -1.36 15.23 -15.88
C TYR A 84 -0.27 14.98 -16.91
N GLY A 85 -0.02 15.95 -17.78
CA GLY A 85 1.11 15.89 -18.72
C GLY A 85 2.47 15.90 -18.01
N VAL A 86 3.49 15.31 -18.65
CA VAL A 86 4.84 15.22 -18.07
C VAL A 86 5.57 16.57 -17.97
N ASP A 87 5.10 17.57 -18.70
CA ASP A 87 5.58 18.94 -18.74
C ASP A 87 5.32 19.71 -17.43
N ASN A 88 4.46 19.19 -16.54
CA ASN A 88 4.04 19.86 -15.31
C ASN A 88 4.33 19.05 -14.02
N PRO A 89 5.58 18.61 -13.76
CA PRO A 89 5.90 17.78 -12.58
C PRO A 89 5.59 18.50 -11.25
N ALA A 90 5.73 19.82 -11.18
CA ALA A 90 5.40 20.63 -10.00
C ALA A 90 3.92 20.59 -9.62
N THR A 91 3.03 20.66 -10.60
CA THR A 91 1.58 20.55 -10.37
C THR A 91 1.22 19.16 -9.85
N VAL A 92 1.85 18.12 -10.40
CA VAL A 92 1.64 16.74 -9.95
C VAL A 92 2.15 16.55 -8.52
N ALA A 93 3.37 17.01 -8.22
CA ALA A 93 3.95 16.93 -6.89
C ALA A 93 3.07 17.62 -5.85
N ARG A 94 2.54 18.81 -6.15
CA ARG A 94 1.62 19.52 -5.27
C ARG A 94 0.33 18.73 -5.02
N GLY A 95 -0.27 18.16 -6.07
CA GLY A 95 -1.47 17.33 -5.93
C GLY A 95 -1.20 16.08 -5.07
N VAL A 96 -0.10 15.40 -5.34
CA VAL A 96 0.39 14.25 -4.58
C VAL A 96 0.60 14.59 -3.10
N MET A 97 1.26 15.72 -2.81
CA MET A 97 1.50 16.19 -1.45
C MET A 97 0.20 16.40 -0.68
N LEU A 98 -0.79 17.06 -1.28
CA LEU A 98 -2.10 17.30 -0.66
C LEU A 98 -2.77 15.97 -0.28
N ARG A 99 -2.80 15.02 -1.21
CA ARG A 99 -3.40 13.71 -0.94
C ARG A 99 -2.61 12.89 0.08
N HIS A 100 -1.28 12.93 0.03
CA HIS A 100 -0.43 12.27 1.01
C HIS A 100 -0.69 12.83 2.43
N ALA A 101 -0.91 14.14 2.56
CA ALA A 101 -1.30 14.76 3.82
C ALA A 101 -2.68 14.29 4.31
N GLU A 102 -3.67 14.22 3.41
CA GLU A 102 -5.01 13.66 3.73
C GLU A 102 -4.91 12.22 4.24
N LEU A 103 -4.18 11.35 3.52
CA LEU A 103 -3.99 9.93 3.87
C LEU A 103 -3.28 9.75 5.22
N ARG A 104 -2.34 10.64 5.57
CA ARG A 104 -1.70 10.64 6.91
C ARG A 104 -2.66 11.09 8.00
N GLY A 105 -3.51 12.06 7.70
CA GLY A 105 -4.60 12.49 8.58
C GLY A 105 -5.57 11.35 8.88
N GLU A 106 -6.13 10.73 7.83
CA GLU A 106 -7.07 9.60 7.94
C GLU A 106 -6.49 8.46 8.81
N ARG A 107 -5.23 8.07 8.59
CA ARG A 107 -4.57 7.03 9.39
C ARG A 107 -4.44 7.39 10.87
N ARG A 108 -4.07 8.63 11.19
CA ARG A 108 -3.95 9.11 12.57
C ARG A 108 -5.26 8.97 13.34
N HIS A 109 -6.40 9.20 12.67
CA HIS A 109 -7.72 9.05 13.28
C HIS A 109 -8.22 7.60 13.29
N SER A 110 -7.67 6.73 12.43
CA SER A 110 -8.01 5.30 12.38
C SER A 110 -7.25 4.42 13.38
N VAL A 111 -6.14 4.91 13.94
CA VAL A 111 -5.49 4.26 15.08
C VAL A 111 -6.43 4.43 16.27
N ALA A 112 -7.12 3.34 16.63
CA ALA A 112 -7.84 3.28 17.89
C ALA A 112 -6.86 3.63 19.03
N PRO A 113 -7.25 4.46 20.01
CA PRO A 113 -6.43 4.66 21.19
C PRO A 113 -6.07 3.28 21.77
N PRO A 114 -4.85 3.09 22.32
CA PRO A 114 -4.50 1.81 22.93
C PRO A 114 -5.63 1.41 23.86
N PRO A 115 -6.13 0.16 23.80
CA PRO A 115 -7.23 -0.24 24.66
C PRO A 115 -6.83 0.11 26.08
N ASP A 116 -7.68 0.90 26.74
CA ASP A 116 -7.43 1.27 28.11
C ASP A 116 -7.25 -0.04 28.88
N ARG A 117 -6.04 -0.31 29.39
CA ARG A 117 -5.73 -1.58 30.07
C ARG A 117 -6.58 -1.77 31.32
N THR A 118 -7.27 -0.72 31.77
CA THR A 118 -8.25 -0.72 32.85
C THR A 118 -9.66 -1.13 32.46
N VAL A 119 -10.02 -1.19 31.17
CA VAL A 119 -11.33 -1.70 30.73
C VAL A 119 -11.21 -3.18 30.38
N PRO A 120 -11.74 -4.10 31.20
CA PRO A 120 -11.72 -5.51 30.87
C PRO A 120 -12.54 -5.77 29.59
N PRO A 121 -12.11 -6.68 28.71
CA PRO A 121 -12.86 -7.00 27.49
C PRO A 121 -14.28 -7.46 27.87
N PRO A 122 -15.32 -7.03 27.14
CA PRO A 122 -16.69 -7.44 27.42
C PRO A 122 -16.77 -8.97 27.42
N GLY A 123 -17.31 -9.50 28.51
CA GLY A 123 -17.14 -10.88 28.97
C GLY A 123 -17.31 -11.92 27.86
N ARG A 124 -16.23 -12.65 27.59
CA ARG A 124 -16.33 -13.98 26.98
C ARG A 124 -17.15 -14.84 27.94
N ALA A 125 -18.40 -15.11 27.60
CA ALA A 125 -19.29 -15.96 28.38
C ALA A 125 -18.56 -17.27 28.74
N VAL A 126 -18.28 -17.44 30.03
CA VAL A 126 -17.73 -18.68 30.55
C VAL A 126 -18.84 -19.72 30.45
N ARG A 127 -18.67 -20.68 29.54
CA ARG A 127 -19.54 -21.85 29.47
C ARG A 127 -19.40 -22.62 30.79
N PRO A 128 -20.49 -23.00 31.49
CA PRO A 128 -20.37 -23.79 32.70
C PRO A 128 -19.82 -25.18 32.36
N ALA A 129 -18.86 -25.64 33.17
CA ALA A 129 -18.32 -26.99 33.09
C ALA A 129 -19.40 -28.01 33.47
N VAL A 130 -19.68 -28.96 32.58
CA VAL A 130 -20.54 -30.10 32.87
C VAL A 130 -19.84 -30.99 33.91
N ARG A 131 -20.50 -31.27 35.04
CA ARG A 131 -20.02 -32.24 36.03
C ARG A 131 -20.16 -33.63 35.45
N ALA A 132 -19.03 -34.30 35.21
CA ALA A 132 -19.00 -35.74 34.98
C ALA A 132 -19.55 -36.44 36.24
N THR A 133 -20.69 -37.12 36.10
CA THR A 133 -21.22 -38.03 37.12
C THR A 133 -20.81 -39.45 36.77
N GLY A 134 -20.55 -40.23 37.82
CA GLY A 134 -19.78 -41.47 37.79
C GLY A 134 -20.30 -42.56 36.88
N VAL A 135 -19.34 -43.36 36.41
CA VAL A 135 -19.52 -44.70 35.84
C VAL A 135 -19.87 -45.67 36.98
N PRO A 136 -20.86 -46.56 36.81
CA PRO A 136 -20.82 -47.88 37.42
C PRO A 136 -20.44 -48.96 36.40
N ALA A 137 -19.81 -50.00 36.91
CA ALA A 137 -19.22 -51.11 36.18
C ALA A 137 -20.23 -52.21 35.79
N ARG A 138 -20.01 -52.75 34.58
CA ARG A 138 -20.16 -54.13 34.06
C ARG A 138 -21.36 -55.01 34.48
N ALA A 139 -22.02 -55.62 33.48
CA ALA A 139 -22.09 -57.08 33.27
C ALA A 139 -22.92 -57.46 32.02
N GLY A 140 -22.53 -58.56 31.34
CA GLY A 140 -23.35 -59.42 30.45
C GLY A 140 -23.60 -58.88 29.03
N GLU A 141 -22.95 -59.37 27.97
CA GLU A 141 -23.33 -60.59 27.21
C GLU A 141 -24.77 -60.55 26.67
N ASP A 142 -24.90 -60.31 25.35
CA ASP A 142 -25.53 -61.20 24.37
C ASP A 142 -26.00 -60.45 23.10
N HIS A 143 -25.45 -60.87 21.95
CA HIS A 143 -25.97 -60.60 20.60
C HIS A 143 -27.44 -61.07 20.50
N PRO A 144 -28.33 -60.43 19.68
CA PRO A 144 -28.32 -60.68 18.23
C PRO A 144 -29.01 -59.61 17.34
N TRP A 145 -28.31 -59.05 16.35
CA TRP A 145 -29.00 -58.39 15.21
C TRP A 145 -29.05 -59.35 14.01
N GLY A 146 -30.14 -60.09 13.96
CA GLY A 146 -30.71 -60.71 12.75
C GLY A 146 -32.17 -61.00 13.11
N ALA A 147 -33.15 -60.24 12.62
CA ALA A 147 -33.84 -60.34 11.31
C ALA A 147 -35.33 -59.98 11.58
N PRO A 148 -36.31 -60.01 10.63
CA PRO A 148 -36.29 -59.84 9.17
C PRO A 148 -37.44 -58.91 8.64
N VAL A 149 -37.57 -58.89 7.29
CA VAL A 149 -38.74 -58.60 6.40
C VAL A 149 -39.37 -57.18 6.42
N ARG A 150 -39.55 -56.53 5.26
CA ARG A 150 -40.30 -56.97 4.06
C ARG A 150 -39.69 -56.46 2.75
#